data_AF-A0A0N4YPA4-F1
#
_entry.id   AF-A0A0N4YPA4-F1
#
_cell.length_a   1.000
_cell.length_b   1.000
_cell.length_c   1.000
_cell.angle_alpha   90.00
_cell.angle_beta   90.00
_cell.angle_gamma   90.00
#
_symmetry.space_group_name_H-M   'P 1'
#
loop_
_entity.id
_entity.type
_entity.pdbx_description
1 polymer ?
#
loop_
_entity_poly.entity_id
_entity_poly.type
_entity_poly.pdbx_seq_one_letter_code
_entity_poly.pdbx_strand_id
1 'polypeptide(L)'
;MHKESTKQIQKLTFMISDIMTSGASQQQIDTEVRICCVIQVRMWPIENKVPLSTTGLMDIIKMARSWRRRAPDRPESKPTIVMSHNGVSRVGVYIGANICIDQMDTDHEVDVFHAVKMMRINRPQLIDMKVLLLESLCLDCHISRVWYR
;
A
#
# COMPACT_ATOMS: atom_id res chain seq x y z
N MET A 1 -25.12 7.38 9.87
CA MET A 1 -24.03 6.57 10.48
C MET A 1 -22.62 6.91 9.96
N HIS A 2 -22.31 8.17 9.60
CA HIS A 2 -21.05 8.54 8.90
C HIS A 2 -19.92 9.08 9.82
N LYS A 3 -20.06 9.03 11.15
CA LYS A 3 -19.15 9.74 12.07
C LYS A 3 -18.08 8.88 12.77
N GLU A 4 -18.15 7.56 12.71
CA GLU A 4 -17.23 6.67 13.45
C GLU A 4 -15.93 6.34 12.67
N SER A 5 -15.95 6.43 11.34
CA SER A 5 -14.88 5.88 10.49
C SER A 5 -13.55 6.66 10.58
N THR A 6 -13.59 7.94 10.96
CA THR A 6 -12.41 8.83 10.99
C THR A 6 -11.45 8.59 12.16
N LYS A 7 -11.83 7.84 13.21
CA LYS A 7 -10.92 7.50 14.32
C LYS A 7 -9.93 6.37 13.99
N GLN A 8 -10.13 5.67 12.88
CA GLN A 8 -9.43 4.41 12.58
C GLN A 8 -8.21 4.57 11.66
N ILE A 9 -8.11 5.70 10.95
CA ILE A 9 -7.00 6.01 10.04
C ILE A 9 -6.42 7.36 10.43
N GLN A 10 -5.12 7.40 10.71
CA GLN A 10 -4.41 8.62 11.04
C GLN A 10 -3.41 8.95 9.94
N LYS A 11 -3.42 10.19 9.47
CA LYS A 11 -2.45 10.71 8.51
C LYS A 11 -1.52 11.68 9.23
N LEU A 12 -0.21 11.46 9.09
CA LEU A 12 0.84 12.31 9.64
C LEU A 12 1.76 12.76 8.49
N THR A 13 2.15 14.03 8.48
CA THR A 13 3.05 14.59 7.46
C THR A 13 4.28 15.15 8.16
N PHE A 14 5.46 14.76 7.68
CA PHE A 14 6.75 15.11 8.25
C PHE A 14 7.64 15.72 7.17
N MET A 15 8.55 16.59 7.56
CA MET A 15 9.68 17.01 6.72
C MET A 15 10.91 16.24 7.18
N ILE A 16 11.54 15.53 6.26
CA ILE A 16 12.75 14.75 6.49
C ILE A 16 13.87 15.43 5.71
N SER A 17 14.96 15.79 6.38
CA SER A 17 16.19 16.27 5.75
C SER A 17 17.21 15.15 5.66
N ASP A 18 17.79 14.93 4.48
CA ASP A 18 18.96 14.06 4.38
C ASP A 18 20.18 14.81 4.97
N ILE A 19 20.84 14.23 5.98
CA ILE A 19 22.15 14.72 6.44
C ILE A 19 23.20 13.97 5.62
N MET A 20 23.68 14.59 4.54
CA MET A 20 24.81 14.06 3.77
C MET A 20 26.12 14.46 4.45
N THR A 21 26.68 13.59 5.30
CA THR A 21 28.08 13.72 5.75
C THR A 21 29.00 13.10 4.70
N SER A 22 29.35 13.86 3.67
CA SER A 22 30.51 13.53 2.84
C SER A 22 31.77 13.95 3.59
N GLY A 23 32.59 12.97 3.97
CA GLY A 23 33.91 13.21 4.52
C GLY A 23 34.78 13.99 3.53
N ALA A 24 35.46 15.00 4.07
CA ALA A 24 36.47 15.87 3.45
C ALA A 24 35.95 16.99 2.52
N SER A 25 36.25 18.22 2.96
CA SER A 25 36.18 19.53 2.26
C SER A 25 34.91 20.34 2.51
N GLN A 26 35.08 21.58 3.01
CA GLN A 26 34.04 22.59 3.18
C GLN A 26 33.30 22.87 1.86
N GLN A 27 32.21 22.14 1.61
CA GLN A 27 31.24 22.47 0.57
C GLN A 27 29.86 22.61 1.22
N GLN A 28 29.11 23.60 0.72
CA GLN A 28 27.79 24.00 1.21
C GLN A 28 26.92 22.79 1.52
N ILE A 29 26.35 22.77 2.73
CA ILE A 29 25.39 21.77 3.17
C ILE A 29 24.10 22.01 2.38
N ASP A 30 24.00 21.44 1.18
CA ASP A 30 22.74 21.40 0.44
C ASP A 30 21.84 20.38 1.12
N THR A 31 20.98 20.86 2.03
CA THR A 31 20.07 20.01 2.79
C THR A 31 18.83 19.79 1.94
N GLU A 32 18.74 18.67 1.23
CA GLU A 32 17.51 18.30 0.51
C GLU A 32 16.42 17.95 1.54
N VAL A 33 15.42 18.82 1.66
CA VAL A 33 14.24 18.59 2.52
C VAL A 33 13.16 17.89 1.70
N ARG A 34 12.66 16.76 2.20
CA ARG A 34 11.62 15.95 1.56
C ARG A 34 10.39 15.86 2.44
N ILE A 35 9.22 15.98 1.82
CA ILE A 35 7.95 15.80 2.52
C ILE A 35 7.59 14.31 2.53
N CYS A 36 7.48 13.73 3.72
CA CYS A 36 7.05 12.35 3.95
C CYS A 36 5.63 12.34 4.53
N CYS A 37 4.79 11.42 4.05
CA CYS A 37 3.48 11.16 4.65
C CYS A 37 3.41 9.74 5.16
N VAL A 38 3.06 9.60 6.44
CA VAL A 38 2.79 8.34 7.10
C VAL A 38 1.28 8.20 7.26
N ILE A 39 0.73 7.10 6.73
CA ILE A 39 -0.68 6.74 6.91
C ILE A 39 -0.70 5.53 7.83
N GLN A 40 -1.25 5.73 9.04
CA GLN A 40 -1.34 4.69 10.06
C GLN A 40 -2.77 4.16 10.14
N VAL A 41 -2.88 2.84 10.19
CA VAL A 41 -4.15 2.10 10.20
C VAL A 41 -4.32 1.43 11.54
N ARG A 42 -5.46 1.66 12.21
CA ARG A 42 -5.80 1.08 13.51
C ARG A 42 -6.93 0.04 13.44
N MET A 43 -7.72 0.02 12.36
CA MET A 43 -8.84 -0.93 12.16
C MET A 43 -8.44 -2.36 11.76
N TRP A 44 -7.17 -2.74 11.93
CA TRP A 44 -6.70 -4.09 11.60
C TRP A 44 -6.13 -4.77 12.87
N PRO A 45 -6.96 -5.55 13.59
CA PRO A 45 -6.53 -6.31 14.76
C PRO A 45 -5.41 -7.30 14.43
N ILE A 46 -4.52 -7.57 15.39
CA ILE A 46 -3.36 -8.47 15.19
C ILE A 46 -3.76 -9.92 14.98
N GLU A 47 -4.85 -10.33 15.61
CA GLU A 47 -5.45 -11.66 15.44
C GLU A 47 -6.06 -11.89 14.05
N ASN A 48 -6.42 -10.82 13.34
CA ASN A 48 -7.11 -10.95 12.06
C ASN A 48 -6.12 -10.98 10.88
N LYS A 49 -6.22 -12.04 10.07
CA LYS A 49 -5.51 -12.13 8.78
C LYS A 49 -5.99 -11.11 7.75
N VAL A 50 -7.20 -10.58 7.94
CA VAL A 50 -7.89 -9.67 7.02
C VAL A 50 -8.39 -8.42 7.75
N PRO A 51 -8.48 -7.25 7.09
CA PRO A 51 -9.06 -6.07 7.72
C PRO A 51 -10.55 -6.30 8.02
N LEU A 52 -11.04 -5.67 9.08
CA LEU A 52 -12.46 -5.76 9.48
C LEU A 52 -13.43 -5.14 8.46
N SER A 53 -12.92 -4.31 7.55
CA SER A 53 -13.70 -3.61 6.53
C SER A 53 -12.90 -3.52 5.23
N THR A 54 -13.46 -4.06 4.14
CA THR A 54 -12.95 -3.91 2.78
C THR A 54 -12.87 -2.44 2.37
N THR A 55 -13.90 -1.65 2.70
CA THR A 55 -13.96 -0.21 2.44
C THR A 55 -12.80 0.53 3.10
N GLY A 56 -12.48 0.19 4.36
CA GLY A 56 -11.34 0.77 5.06
C GLY A 56 -10.01 0.53 4.34
N LEU A 57 -9.78 -0.70 3.84
CA LEU A 57 -8.60 -1.02 3.05
C LEU A 57 -8.53 -0.20 1.75
N MET A 58 -9.66 -0.09 1.04
CA MET A 58 -9.76 0.70 -0.19
C MET A 58 -9.48 2.19 0.06
N ASP A 59 -9.98 2.75 1.16
CA ASP A 59 -9.73 4.15 1.52
C ASP A 59 -8.24 4.41 1.77
N ILE A 60 -7.56 3.49 2.45
CA ILE A 60 -6.11 3.59 2.70
C ILE A 60 -5.33 3.56 1.38
N ILE A 61 -5.69 2.66 0.46
CA ILE A 61 -5.06 2.57 -0.86
C ILE A 61 -5.29 3.87 -1.65
N LYS A 62 -6.52 4.39 -1.66
CA LYS A 62 -6.87 5.66 -2.31
C LYS A 62 -6.08 6.83 -1.72
N MET A 63 -5.94 6.89 -0.40
CA MET A 63 -5.16 7.92 0.29
C MET A 63 -3.68 7.84 -0.08
N ALA A 64 -3.08 6.65 -0.09
CA ALA A 64 -1.69 6.43 -0.46
C ALA A 64 -1.42 6.80 -1.93
N ARG A 65 -2.27 6.36 -2.86
CA ARG A 65 -2.19 6.71 -4.29
C ARG A 65 -2.38 8.21 -4.51
N SER A 66 -3.33 8.84 -3.82
CA SER A 66 -3.58 10.28 -3.87
C SER A 66 -2.39 11.09 -3.37
N TRP A 67 -1.73 10.64 -2.30
CA TRP A 67 -0.50 11.27 -1.82
C TRP A 67 0.65 11.10 -2.82
N ARG A 68 0.86 9.89 -3.33
CA ARG A 68 1.89 9.60 -4.34
C ARG A 68 1.79 10.52 -5.55
N ARG A 69 0.57 10.77 -6.05
CA ARG A 69 0.31 11.65 -7.21
C ARG A 69 0.51 13.14 -6.94
N ARG A 70 0.37 13.59 -5.68
CA ARG A 70 0.39 15.02 -5.32
C ARG A 70 1.68 15.46 -4.64
N ALA A 71 2.55 14.53 -4.27
CA ALA A 71 3.80 14.87 -3.60
C ALA A 71 4.69 15.66 -4.58
N PRO A 72 5.02 16.94 -4.28
CA PRO A 72 5.95 17.70 -5.10
C PRO A 72 7.33 17.03 -5.07
N ASP A 73 8.05 17.12 -6.18
CA ASP A 73 9.46 16.68 -6.31
C ASP A 73 9.73 15.20 -6.01
N ARG A 74 8.70 14.34 -6.16
CA ARG A 74 8.87 12.89 -6.06
C ARG A 74 9.04 12.31 -7.47
N PRO A 75 10.23 11.82 -7.86
CA PRO A 75 10.39 11.02 -9.07
C PRO A 75 9.44 9.82 -9.03
N GLU A 76 8.87 9.43 -10.17
CA GLU A 76 8.04 8.21 -10.27
C GLU A 76 8.78 6.96 -9.75
N SER A 77 10.11 6.99 -9.74
CA SER A 77 10.97 5.93 -9.24
C SER A 77 11.02 5.77 -7.71
N LYS A 78 10.52 6.73 -6.91
CA LYS A 78 10.58 6.61 -5.43
C LYS A 78 9.44 5.74 -4.89
N PRO A 79 9.71 4.55 -4.31
CA PRO A 79 8.69 3.60 -3.91
C PRO A 79 7.81 4.09 -2.75
N THR A 80 6.64 3.48 -2.60
CA THR A 80 5.81 3.60 -1.39
C THR A 80 6.21 2.51 -0.42
N ILE A 81 6.57 2.89 0.81
CA ILE A 81 6.95 1.93 1.86
C ILE A 81 5.68 1.46 2.57
N VAL A 82 5.52 0.14 2.68
CA VAL A 82 4.40 -0.51 3.37
C VAL A 82 4.96 -1.40 4.47
N MET A 83 4.50 -1.22 5.71
CA MET A 83 4.99 -1.95 6.87
C MET A 83 3.83 -2.53 7.69
N SER A 84 4.09 -3.65 8.35
CA SER A 84 3.21 -4.26 9.35
C SER A 84 4.07 -4.83 10.49
N HIS A 85 3.44 -5.32 11.55
CA HIS A 85 4.14 -5.86 12.72
C HIS A 85 5.24 -6.90 12.36
N ASN A 86 4.96 -7.78 11.39
CA ASN A 86 5.90 -8.79 10.87
C ASN A 86 6.43 -8.46 9.46
N GLY A 87 6.02 -7.32 8.89
CA GLY A 87 6.33 -6.93 7.52
C GLY A 87 5.85 -7.88 6.42
N VAL A 88 4.98 -8.86 6.73
CA VAL A 88 4.62 -9.96 5.81
C VAL A 88 3.13 -9.99 5.51
N SER A 89 2.30 -10.40 6.48
CA SER A 89 0.92 -10.83 6.20
C SER A 89 0.04 -9.69 5.70
N ARG A 90 -0.01 -8.57 6.43
CA ARG A 90 -0.85 -7.42 6.07
C ARG A 90 -0.28 -6.64 4.89
N VAL A 91 1.05 -6.60 4.80
CA VAL A 91 1.76 -6.01 3.65
C VAL A 91 1.39 -6.78 2.38
N GLY A 92 1.34 -8.11 2.44
CA GLY A 92 0.94 -8.96 1.33
C GLY A 92 -0.47 -8.65 0.84
N VAL A 93 -1.43 -8.56 1.75
CA VAL A 93 -2.81 -8.17 1.41
C VAL A 93 -2.86 -6.79 0.76
N TYR A 94 -2.17 -5.79 1.32
CA TYR A 94 -2.16 -4.44 0.75
C TYR A 94 -1.54 -4.40 -0.66
N ILE A 95 -0.45 -5.14 -0.87
CA ILE A 95 0.23 -5.23 -2.16
C ILE A 95 -0.65 -5.98 -3.17
N GLY A 96 -1.23 -7.12 -2.79
CA GLY A 96 -2.11 -7.91 -3.66
C GLY A 96 -3.35 -7.13 -4.09
N ALA A 97 -3.98 -6.42 -3.15
CA ALA A 97 -5.07 -5.50 -3.46
C ALA A 97 -4.63 -4.40 -4.44
N ASN A 98 -3.45 -3.80 -4.25
CA ASN A 98 -2.94 -2.79 -5.19
C ASN A 98 -2.71 -3.35 -6.60
N ILE A 99 -2.13 -4.53 -6.73
CA ILE A 99 -1.91 -5.17 -8.05
C ILE A 99 -3.25 -5.40 -8.74
N CYS A 100 -4.25 -5.88 -8.02
CA CYS A 100 -5.57 -6.14 -8.61
C CYS A 100 -6.30 -4.85 -9.00
N ILE A 101 -6.14 -3.78 -8.20
CA ILE A 101 -6.67 -2.47 -8.58
C ILE A 101 -5.93 -1.94 -9.82
N ASP A 102 -4.60 -2.13 -9.93
CA ASP A 102 -3.85 -1.72 -11.12
C ASP A 102 -4.28 -2.50 -12.38
N GLN A 103 -4.51 -3.81 -12.26
CA GLN A 103 -5.07 -4.63 -13.34
C GLN A 103 -6.48 -4.18 -13.73
N MET A 104 -7.34 -3.90 -12.74
CA MET A 104 -8.69 -3.40 -13.01
C MET A 104 -8.68 -2.01 -13.68
N ASP A 105 -7.82 -1.10 -13.23
CA ASP A 105 -7.69 0.24 -13.80
C ASP A 105 -7.14 0.20 -15.24
N THR A 106 -6.30 -0.79 -15.57
CA THR A 106 -5.60 -0.88 -16.87
C THR A 106 -6.33 -1.78 -17.87
N ASP A 107 -6.70 -2.98 -17.46
CA ASP A 107 -7.21 -4.06 -18.32
C ASP A 107 -8.71 -4.31 -18.13
N HIS A 108 -9.33 -3.70 -17.12
CA HIS A 108 -10.72 -3.95 -16.70
C HIS A 108 -11.01 -5.43 -16.36
N GLU A 109 -9.96 -6.16 -16.01
CA GLU A 109 -9.96 -7.57 -15.64
C GLU A 109 -8.98 -7.79 -14.49
N VAL A 110 -9.21 -8.81 -13.67
CA VAL A 110 -8.29 -9.20 -12.59
C VAL A 110 -7.89 -10.65 -12.75
N ASP A 111 -6.59 -10.89 -12.88
CA ASP A 111 -5.96 -12.21 -12.84
C ASP A 111 -5.24 -12.37 -11.49
N VAL A 112 -5.94 -13.07 -10.59
CA VAL A 112 -5.47 -13.32 -9.22
C VAL A 112 -4.23 -14.21 -9.21
N PHE A 113 -4.11 -15.16 -10.14
CA PHE A 113 -2.95 -16.04 -10.23
C PHE A 113 -1.72 -15.28 -10.70
N HIS A 114 -1.87 -14.41 -11.69
CA HIS A 114 -0.82 -13.51 -12.12
C HIS A 114 -0.37 -12.60 -10.97
N ALA A 115 -1.30 -12.01 -10.22
CA ALA A 115 -0.98 -11.16 -9.08
C ALA A 115 -0.19 -11.92 -8.00
N VAL A 116 -0.64 -13.12 -7.64
CA VAL A 116 0.05 -14.00 -6.68
C VAL A 116 1.44 -14.39 -7.19
N LYS A 117 1.57 -14.72 -8.48
CA LYS A 117 2.85 -15.05 -9.11
C LYS A 117 3.82 -13.88 -9.05
N MET A 118 3.37 -12.67 -9.41
CA MET A 118 4.18 -11.46 -9.37
C MET A 118 4.68 -11.17 -7.95
N MET A 119 3.80 -11.30 -6.94
CA MET A 119 4.19 -11.14 -5.55
C MET A 119 5.18 -12.20 -5.08
N ARG A 120 5.01 -13.46 -5.48
CA ARG A 120 5.92 -14.55 -5.12
C ARG A 120 7.32 -14.39 -5.72
N ILE A 121 7.40 -13.88 -6.95
CA ILE A 121 8.68 -13.58 -7.61
C ILE A 121 9.44 -12.50 -6.84
N ASN A 122 8.75 -11.45 -6.38
CA ASN A 122 9.40 -10.33 -5.70
C ASN A 122 9.71 -10.62 -4.23
N ARG A 123 8.75 -11.22 -3.51
CA ARG A 123 8.91 -11.54 -2.08
C ARG A 123 7.97 -12.69 -1.68
N PRO A 124 8.43 -13.95 -1.76
CA PRO A 124 7.57 -15.13 -1.59
C PRO A 124 6.93 -15.23 -0.21
N GLN A 125 7.55 -14.64 0.83
CA GLN A 125 6.98 -14.65 2.17
C GLN A 125 5.65 -13.90 2.27
N LEU A 126 5.38 -12.92 1.39
CA LEU A 126 4.20 -12.04 1.47
C LEU A 126 2.86 -12.78 1.33
N ILE A 127 2.86 -13.96 0.71
CA ILE A 127 1.65 -14.72 0.46
C ILE A 127 1.77 -16.08 1.12
N ASP A 128 0.89 -16.31 2.10
CA ASP A 128 0.56 -17.65 2.56
C ASP A 128 -0.57 -18.22 1.69
N MET A 129 -0.62 -19.54 1.51
CA MET A 129 -1.45 -20.25 0.52
C MET A 129 -2.96 -19.94 0.62
N LYS A 130 -3.42 -19.37 1.74
CA LYS A 130 -4.82 -18.97 1.99
C LYS A 130 -5.07 -17.54 1.52
N VAL A 131 -5.16 -17.37 0.20
CA VAL A 131 -5.50 -16.13 -0.50
C VAL A 131 -7.01 -15.83 -0.38
N LEU A 132 -7.54 -15.82 0.85
CA LEU A 132 -8.98 -15.69 1.11
C LEU A 132 -9.53 -14.27 0.90
N LEU A 133 -8.68 -13.28 0.65
CA LEU A 133 -9.10 -11.88 0.51
C LEU A 133 -9.31 -11.41 -0.92
N LEU A 134 -8.62 -12.02 -1.88
CA LEU A 134 -8.74 -11.62 -3.28
C LEU A 134 -10.12 -11.97 -3.83
N GLU A 135 -10.72 -13.06 -3.35
CA GLU A 135 -12.08 -13.45 -3.71
C GLU A 135 -13.11 -12.44 -3.16
N SER A 136 -13.00 -12.06 -1.88
CA SER A 136 -13.94 -11.14 -1.22
C SER A 136 -13.86 -9.71 -1.77
N LEU A 137 -12.66 -9.21 -2.06
CA LEU A 137 -12.47 -7.90 -2.71
C LEU A 137 -13.07 -7.86 -4.12
N CYS A 138 -13.00 -8.97 -4.87
CA CYS A 138 -13.56 -9.01 -6.21
C CYS A 138 -15.08 -9.13 -6.22
N LEU A 139 -15.67 -9.85 -5.26
CA LEU A 139 -17.11 -9.96 -5.07
C LEU A 139 -17.77 -8.60 -4.73
N ASP A 140 -17.12 -7.78 -3.91
CA ASP A 140 -17.64 -6.46 -3.53
C ASP A 140 -17.59 -5.42 -4.67
N CYS A 141 -16.74 -5.62 -5.69
CA CYS A 141 -16.53 -4.64 -6.77
C CYS A 141 -17.40 -4.84 -8.03
N HIS A 142 -18.42 -5.71 -8.02
CA HIS A 142 -19.22 -6.01 -9.23
C HIS A 142 -18.36 -6.53 -10.41
N ILE A 143 -17.22 -7.15 -10.12
CA ILE A 143 -16.29 -7.67 -11.13
C ILE A 143 -16.92 -8.93 -11.73
N SER A 144 -17.56 -8.78 -12.89
CA SER A 144 -18.14 -9.91 -13.64
C SER A 144 -17.07 -10.79 -14.33
N ARG A 145 -15.78 -10.47 -14.21
CA ARG A 145 -14.66 -11.17 -14.87
C ARG A 145 -13.45 -11.28 -13.95
N VAL A 146 -13.58 -12.12 -12.92
CA VAL A 146 -12.43 -12.61 -12.13
C VAL A 146 -12.02 -13.93 -12.75
N TRP A 147 -10.78 -14.04 -13.24
CA TRP A 147 -10.29 -15.30 -13.78
C TRP A 147 -9.39 -16.00 -12.78
N TYR A 148 -9.72 -17.27 -12.54
CA TYR A 148 -8.94 -18.22 -11.77
C TYR A 148 -8.29 -19.21 -12.72
N ARG A 149 -7.35 -18.74 -13.55
CA ARG A 149 -6.70 -19.60 -14.55
C ARG A 149 -5.52 -20.38 -14.00
#